data_AF-K9Y219-F1
#
_entry.id   AF-K9Y219-F1
#
_cell.length_a   1.000
_cell.length_b   1.000
_cell.length_c   1.000
_cell.angle_alpha   90.00
_cell.angle_beta   90.00
_cell.angle_gamma   90.00
#
_symmetry.space_group_name_H-M   'P 1'
#
loop_
_entity.id
_entity.type
_entity.pdbx_description
1 polymer ?
#
loop_
_entity_poly.entity_id
_entity_poly.type
_entity_poly.pdbx_seq_one_letter_code
_entity_poly.pdbx_strand_id
1 'polypeptide(L)'
;MKPMQIISSIIAVGLVVGAPTIVLAHVGHGDEFQSEGGIGRVQVKAETDQMLGIVVEPIASASDGSSAVMIPVTALVDADGQQVVFVKNNDFYEPVTVTTGATQGELIEVTQGLTVGENLVTQGGLSLYAESKKTK
;
A
#
# COMPACT_ATOMS: atom_id res chain seq x y z
N MET A 1 0.87 63.32 72.81
CA MET A 1 -0.37 62.51 72.83
C MET A 1 -0.94 62.43 71.41
N LYS A 2 -0.82 61.27 70.77
CA LYS A 2 -1.65 60.82 69.64
C LYS A 2 -1.38 59.32 69.45
N PRO A 3 -2.39 58.43 69.52
CA PRO A 3 -2.19 57.00 69.32
C PRO A 3 -2.32 56.68 67.83
N MET A 4 -1.31 56.06 67.21
CA MET A 4 -1.39 55.64 65.80
C MET A 4 -1.38 54.12 65.68
N GLN A 5 -2.62 53.60 65.72
CA GLN A 5 -3.22 52.51 64.94
C GLN A 5 -2.29 51.35 64.50
N ILE A 6 -2.58 50.17 65.06
CA ILE A 6 -2.05 48.87 64.68
C ILE A 6 -2.72 48.47 63.36
N ILE A 7 -1.97 48.47 62.25
CA ILE A 7 -2.48 47.97 60.97
C ILE A 7 -2.04 46.51 60.82
N SER A 8 -2.98 45.63 61.14
CA SER A 8 -2.93 44.19 60.85
C SER A 8 -2.70 44.01 59.34
N SER A 9 -1.56 43.45 58.95
CA SER A 9 -1.31 43.00 57.57
C SER A 9 -1.23 41.48 57.57
N ILE A 10 -2.38 40.87 57.28
CA ILE A 10 -2.52 39.45 56.98
C ILE A 10 -1.94 39.26 55.57
N ILE A 11 -0.69 38.81 55.47
CA ILE A 11 -0.09 38.41 54.20
C ILE A 11 -0.69 37.06 53.82
N ALA A 12 -1.76 37.08 53.02
CA ALA A 12 -2.29 35.90 52.37
C ALA A 12 -1.38 35.56 51.17
N VAL A 13 -0.45 34.61 51.37
CA VAL A 13 0.30 34.01 50.25
C VAL A 13 -0.64 33.06 49.51
N GLY A 14 -1.24 33.54 48.42
CA GLY A 14 -2.00 32.70 47.49
C GLY A 14 -1.03 31.90 46.62
N LEU A 15 -0.95 30.58 46.86
CA LEU A 15 -0.29 29.65 45.96
C LEU A 15 -1.16 29.49 44.70
N VAL A 16 -0.81 30.18 43.61
CA VAL A 16 -1.37 29.87 42.29
C VAL A 16 -0.80 28.54 41.85
N VAL A 17 -1.58 27.48 42.04
CA VAL A 17 -1.38 26.22 41.32
C VAL A 17 -1.81 26.48 39.88
N GLY A 18 -0.85 26.75 39.01
CA GLY A 18 -1.11 26.79 37.57
C GLY A 18 -1.69 25.45 37.14
N ALA A 19 -2.90 25.47 36.57
CA ALA A 19 -3.48 24.25 36.00
C ALA A 19 -2.50 23.67 34.97
N PRO A 20 -2.21 22.35 35.00
CA PRO A 20 -1.41 21.76 33.94
C PRO A 20 -2.18 21.94 32.62
N THR A 21 -1.60 22.66 31.67
CA THR A 21 -2.06 22.61 30.29
C THR A 21 -1.93 21.17 29.85
N ILE A 22 -3.04 20.46 29.71
CA ILE A 22 -3.05 19.12 29.13
C ILE A 22 -2.64 19.30 27.67
N VAL A 23 -1.36 19.09 27.37
CA VAL A 23 -0.89 19.02 26.00
C VAL A 23 -1.30 17.65 25.50
N LEU A 24 -2.40 17.60 24.76
CA LEU A 24 -2.83 16.39 24.08
C LEU A 24 -1.85 16.18 22.92
N ALA A 25 -0.80 15.39 23.15
CA ALA A 25 -0.04 14.84 22.04
C ALA A 25 -1.04 14.04 21.20
N HIS A 26 -1.35 14.52 20.00
CA HIS A 26 -2.27 13.84 19.10
C HIS A 26 -1.63 12.50 18.70
N VAL A 27 -2.06 11.41 19.33
CA VAL A 27 -1.89 10.07 18.77
C VAL A 27 -3.02 9.90 17.76
N GLY A 28 -2.71 10.22 16.51
CA GLY A 28 -3.55 9.92 15.37
C GLY A 28 -2.67 9.56 14.20
N HIS A 29 -2.58 8.27 13.89
CA HIS A 29 -2.22 7.73 12.58
C HIS A 29 -2.97 6.40 12.39
N GLY A 30 -4.29 6.44 12.60
CA GLY A 30 -5.13 5.25 12.47
C GLY A 30 -5.40 4.88 11.02
N ASP A 31 -5.67 5.88 10.17
CA ASP A 31 -6.31 5.62 8.87
C ASP A 31 -5.70 6.40 7.68
N GLU A 32 -4.67 7.23 7.90
CA GLU A 32 -4.16 8.14 6.86
C GLU A 32 -3.38 7.43 5.72
N PHE A 33 -3.06 6.14 5.88
CA PHE A 33 -2.40 5.33 4.85
C PHE A 33 -3.37 4.42 4.07
N GLN A 34 -4.69 4.53 4.30
CA GLN A 34 -5.67 3.76 3.56
C GLN A 34 -6.00 4.49 2.26
N SER A 35 -5.51 4.00 1.12
CA SER A 35 -6.02 4.48 -0.17
C SER A 35 -7.42 3.89 -0.35
N GLU A 36 -8.46 4.72 -0.21
CA GLU A 36 -9.87 4.38 -0.45
C GLU A 36 -10.19 4.13 -1.94
N GLY A 37 -9.22 4.34 -2.83
CA GLY A 37 -9.34 4.11 -4.27
C GLY A 37 -9.00 2.67 -4.68
N GLY A 38 -9.85 2.06 -5.50
CA GLY A 38 -9.54 0.78 -6.17
C GLY A 38 -8.33 0.86 -7.14
N ILE A 39 -7.80 -0.30 -7.52
CA ILE A 39 -6.62 -0.45 -8.39
C ILE A 39 -6.84 0.13 -9.80
N GLY A 40 -5.93 0.99 -10.24
CA GLY A 40 -5.92 1.58 -11.58
C GLY A 40 -4.81 1.01 -12.48
N ARG A 41 -4.84 1.37 -13.77
CA ARG A 41 -3.72 1.13 -14.67
C ARG A 41 -2.54 2.06 -14.33
N VAL A 42 -1.32 1.57 -14.48
CA VAL A 42 -0.09 2.34 -14.24
C VAL A 42 0.61 2.62 -15.57
N GLN A 43 1.07 3.84 -15.81
CA GLN A 43 1.80 4.15 -17.03
C GLN A 43 3.23 3.58 -16.98
N VAL A 44 3.67 2.93 -18.07
CA VAL A 44 5.02 2.42 -18.24
C VAL A 44 6.00 3.58 -18.26
N LYS A 45 7.01 3.55 -17.38
CA LYS A 45 8.04 4.59 -17.27
C LYS A 45 9.39 3.92 -17.15
N ALA A 46 10.13 3.83 -18.25
CA ALA A 46 11.36 3.03 -18.32
C ALA A 46 12.38 3.29 -17.18
N GLU A 47 12.56 4.55 -16.76
CA GLU A 47 13.45 4.89 -15.65
C GLU A 47 12.90 4.39 -14.30
N THR A 48 11.62 4.62 -14.05
CA THR A 48 10.93 4.16 -12.84
C THR A 48 10.87 2.64 -12.78
N ASP A 49 10.56 1.98 -13.90
CA ASP A 49 10.47 0.53 -14.02
C ASP A 49 11.80 -0.15 -13.65
N GLN A 50 12.92 0.41 -14.11
CA GLN A 50 14.26 -0.06 -13.75
C GLN A 50 14.53 0.11 -12.25
N MET A 51 14.18 1.26 -11.68
CA MET A 51 14.36 1.53 -10.25
C MET A 51 13.50 0.62 -9.37
N LEU A 52 12.31 0.25 -9.84
CA LEU A 52 11.37 -0.63 -9.14
C LEU A 52 11.62 -2.11 -9.40
N GLY A 53 12.59 -2.47 -10.25
CA GLY A 53 12.91 -3.85 -10.60
C GLY A 53 11.76 -4.55 -11.34
N ILE A 54 11.01 -3.83 -12.16
CA ILE A 54 9.92 -4.41 -12.94
C ILE A 54 10.51 -5.28 -14.05
N VAL A 55 10.14 -6.56 -14.06
CA VAL A 55 10.52 -7.52 -15.11
C VAL A 55 9.25 -8.01 -15.78
N VAL A 56 9.27 -8.03 -17.11
CA VAL A 56 8.13 -8.40 -17.95
C VAL A 56 8.53 -9.54 -18.87
N GLU A 57 7.76 -10.61 -18.84
CA GLU A 57 8.01 -11.82 -19.63
C GLU A 57 6.72 -12.29 -20.31
N PRO A 58 6.79 -12.79 -21.55
CA PRO A 58 5.62 -13.33 -22.23
C PRO A 58 5.16 -14.62 -21.55
N ILE A 59 3.85 -14.78 -21.36
CA ILE A 59 3.27 -16.00 -20.79
C ILE A 59 3.47 -17.16 -21.76
N ALA A 60 4.17 -18.19 -21.28
CA ALA A 60 4.36 -19.44 -22.02
C ALA A 60 3.15 -20.37 -21.85
N SER A 61 2.87 -21.18 -22.88
CA SER A 61 1.90 -22.26 -22.79
C SER A 61 2.38 -23.37 -21.84
N ALA A 62 1.45 -23.97 -21.11
CA ALA A 62 1.72 -25.20 -20.39
C ALA A 62 2.04 -26.34 -21.38
N SER A 63 3.00 -27.19 -21.03
CA SER A 63 3.49 -28.28 -21.90
C SER A 63 2.52 -29.47 -22.00
N ASP A 64 1.51 -29.52 -21.14
CA ASP A 64 0.51 -30.59 -21.05
C ASP A 64 -0.74 -30.34 -21.92
N GLY A 65 -0.78 -29.21 -22.64
CA GLY A 65 -1.92 -28.83 -23.48
C GLY A 65 -3.14 -28.32 -22.69
N SER A 66 -3.00 -28.09 -21.37
CA SER A 66 -4.02 -27.43 -20.57
C SER A 66 -4.15 -25.96 -20.98
N SER A 67 -5.35 -25.41 -20.83
CA SER A 67 -5.58 -23.96 -20.99
C SER A 67 -5.06 -23.15 -19.79
N ALA A 68 -4.64 -23.83 -18.73
CA ALA A 68 -4.04 -23.19 -17.57
C ALA A 68 -2.62 -22.70 -17.89
N VAL A 69 -2.22 -21.59 -17.28
CA VAL A 69 -0.88 -21.03 -17.44
C VAL A 69 -0.12 -21.14 -16.12
N MET A 70 1.17 -21.47 -16.18
CA MET A 70 2.04 -21.51 -15.01
C MET A 70 2.83 -20.21 -14.96
N ILE A 71 2.71 -19.48 -13.86
CA ILE A 71 3.43 -18.20 -13.66
C ILE A 71 4.24 -18.26 -12.37
N PRO A 72 5.33 -17.48 -12.24
CA PRO A 72 6.03 -17.34 -10.97
C PRO A 72 5.10 -16.81 -9.88
N VAL A 73 5.20 -17.34 -8.66
CA VAL A 73 4.45 -16.82 -7.50
C VAL A 73 4.75 -15.34 -7.23
N THR A 74 5.93 -14.86 -7.65
CA THR A 74 6.35 -13.46 -7.53
C THR A 74 5.57 -12.49 -8.42
N ALA A 75 4.88 -12.99 -9.45
CA ALA A 75 4.01 -12.21 -10.31
C ALA A 75 2.67 -11.87 -9.62
N LEU A 76 2.31 -12.64 -8.58
CA LEU A 76 1.03 -12.56 -7.92
C LEU A 76 1.06 -11.53 -6.78
N VAL A 77 0.03 -10.69 -6.73
CA VAL A 77 -0.18 -9.69 -5.68
C VAL A 77 -1.52 -9.94 -5.01
N ASP A 78 -1.50 -9.96 -3.67
CA ASP A 78 -2.74 -9.92 -2.89
C ASP A 78 -3.21 -8.46 -2.77
N ALA A 79 -4.30 -8.14 -3.46
CA ALA A 79 -4.98 -6.86 -3.41
C ALA A 79 -6.29 -7.04 -2.62
N ASP A 80 -6.23 -6.77 -1.32
CA ASP A 80 -7.39 -6.82 -0.43
C ASP A 80 -8.09 -8.20 -0.44
N GLY A 81 -7.30 -9.28 -0.47
CA GLY A 81 -7.78 -10.67 -0.54
C GLY A 81 -8.12 -11.16 -1.95
N GLN A 82 -7.96 -10.32 -2.98
CA GLN A 82 -8.06 -10.72 -4.38
C GLN A 82 -6.67 -10.94 -4.99
N GLN A 83 -6.49 -12.06 -5.69
CA GLN A 83 -5.25 -12.32 -6.42
C GLN A 83 -5.24 -11.53 -7.72
N VAL A 84 -4.24 -10.66 -7.86
CA VAL A 84 -4.07 -9.75 -9.00
C VAL A 84 -2.68 -9.94 -9.60
N VAL A 85 -2.60 -9.86 -10.91
CA VAL A 85 -1.35 -9.75 -11.67
C VAL A 85 -1.35 -8.48 -12.49
N PHE A 86 -0.19 -8.06 -12.99
CA PHE A 86 -0.09 -6.91 -13.89
C PHE A 86 0.32 -7.38 -15.28
N VAL A 87 -0.47 -7.03 -16.29
CA VAL A 87 -0.17 -7.31 -17.70
C VAL A 87 0.24 -6.01 -18.38
N LYS A 88 1.36 -6.02 -19.10
CA LYS A 88 1.82 -4.90 -19.89
C LYS A 88 1.09 -4.86 -21.22
N ASN A 89 0.35 -3.78 -21.45
CA ASN A 89 -0.34 -3.46 -22.69
C ASN A 89 0.16 -2.11 -23.21
N ASN A 90 0.97 -2.15 -24.28
CA ASN A 90 1.63 -0.96 -24.84
C ASN A 90 2.36 -0.16 -23.75
N ASP A 91 1.84 1.03 -23.44
CA ASP A 91 2.39 2.00 -22.49
C ASP A 91 1.76 1.91 -21.09
N PHE A 92 0.98 0.86 -20.79
CA PHE A 92 0.33 0.69 -19.49
C PHE A 92 0.55 -0.71 -18.91
N TYR A 93 0.60 -0.77 -17.58
CA TYR A 93 0.42 -1.98 -16.79
C TYR A 93 -1.03 -2.02 -16.31
N GLU A 94 -1.76 -3.05 -16.73
CA GLU A 94 -3.17 -3.25 -16.42
C GLU A 94 -3.29 -4.30 -15.30
N PRO A 95 -3.94 -3.97 -14.15
CA PRO A 95 -4.22 -4.96 -13.13
C PRO A 95 -5.30 -5.92 -13.62
N VAL A 96 -5.02 -7.22 -13.53
CA VAL A 96 -5.94 -8.29 -13.93
C VAL A 96 -6.15 -9.22 -12.75
N THR A 97 -7.40 -9.38 -12.34
CA THR A 97 -7.77 -10.37 -11.32
C THR A 97 -7.71 -11.76 -11.92
N VAL A 98 -7.09 -12.69 -11.20
CA VAL A 98 -6.90 -14.07 -11.66
C VAL A 98 -7.51 -15.08 -10.71
N THR A 99 -7.82 -16.26 -11.23
CA THR A 99 -8.14 -17.43 -10.40
C THR A 99 -6.97 -18.40 -10.44
N THR A 100 -6.43 -18.73 -9.28
CA THR A 100 -5.27 -19.61 -9.12
C THR A 100 -5.69 -21.03 -8.78
N GLY A 101 -4.90 -22.00 -9.23
CA GLY A 101 -5.04 -23.42 -8.95
C GLY A 101 -3.92 -23.92 -8.05
N ALA A 102 -3.32 -25.04 -8.44
CA ALA A 102 -2.26 -25.67 -7.66
C ALA A 102 -0.93 -24.90 -7.74
N THR A 103 -0.24 -24.79 -6.61
CA THR A 103 1.15 -24.31 -6.56
C THR A 103 2.10 -25.48 -6.74
N GLN A 104 3.06 -25.33 -7.65
CA GLN A 104 4.10 -26.32 -7.97
C GLN A 104 5.48 -25.68 -7.83
N GLY A 105 6.09 -25.82 -6.65
CA GLY A 105 7.37 -25.18 -6.34
C GLY A 105 7.24 -23.66 -6.31
N GLU A 106 7.97 -22.97 -7.19
CA GLU A 106 7.97 -21.51 -7.34
C GLU A 106 6.94 -21.02 -8.37
N LEU A 107 6.23 -21.94 -9.03
CA LEU A 107 5.20 -21.62 -10.01
C LEU A 107 3.81 -21.86 -9.42
N ILE A 108 2.85 -21.08 -9.86
CA ILE A 108 1.43 -21.25 -9.53
C ILE A 108 0.62 -21.34 -10.81
N GLU A 109 -0.33 -22.27 -10.81
CA GLU A 109 -1.29 -22.42 -11.89
C GLU A 109 -2.29 -21.26 -11.85
N VAL A 110 -2.56 -20.65 -12.99
CA VAL A 110 -3.65 -19.71 -13.20
C VAL A 110 -4.62 -20.33 -14.18
N THR A 111 -5.85 -20.54 -13.72
CA THR A 111 -6.92 -21.21 -14.49
C THR A 111 -7.81 -20.19 -15.22
N GLN A 112 -7.84 -18.93 -14.75
CA GLN A 112 -8.63 -17.86 -15.37
C GLN A 112 -7.94 -16.49 -15.23
N GLY A 113 -8.15 -15.64 -16.23
CA GLY A 113 -7.71 -14.23 -16.21
C GLY A 113 -6.44 -13.94 -17.00
N LEU A 114 -5.74 -14.95 -17.53
CA LEU A 114 -4.55 -14.77 -18.35
C LEU A 114 -4.62 -15.57 -19.64
N THR A 115 -3.97 -15.04 -20.68
CA THR A 115 -3.84 -15.64 -21.99
C THR A 115 -2.37 -15.83 -22.34
N VAL A 116 -2.06 -16.94 -23.01
CA VAL A 116 -0.71 -17.20 -23.54
C VAL A 116 -0.28 -16.06 -24.46
N GLY A 117 0.99 -15.65 -24.34
CA GLY A 117 1.59 -14.60 -25.16
C GLY A 117 1.38 -13.18 -24.63
N GLU A 118 0.55 -12.99 -23.60
CA GLU A 118 0.48 -11.69 -22.91
C GLU A 118 1.79 -11.38 -22.19
N ASN A 119 2.14 -10.11 -22.09
CA ASN A 119 3.36 -9.66 -21.41
C ASN A 119 3.07 -9.50 -19.91
N LEU A 120 3.43 -10.50 -19.12
CA LEU A 120 3.17 -10.55 -17.69
C LEU A 120 4.32 -9.91 -16.91
N VAL A 121 4.00 -9.12 -15.89
CA VAL A 121 4.99 -8.66 -14.91
C VAL A 121 5.32 -9.81 -13.95
N THR A 122 6.54 -10.34 -14.02
CA THR A 122 7.01 -11.46 -13.20
C THR A 122 7.74 -11.02 -11.93
N GLN A 123 8.25 -9.78 -11.91
CA GLN A 123 8.86 -9.15 -10.75
C GLN A 123 8.42 -7.70 -10.59
N GLY A 124 8.36 -7.23 -9.34
CA GLY A 124 7.99 -5.84 -9.03
C GLY A 124 6.49 -5.55 -9.02
N GLY A 125 5.64 -6.59 -9.06
CA GLY A 125 4.17 -6.45 -9.03
C GLY A 125 3.65 -5.66 -7.81
N LEU A 126 4.26 -5.83 -6.63
CA LEU A 126 3.89 -5.06 -5.43
C LEU A 126 4.15 -3.55 -5.58
N SER A 127 5.23 -3.18 -6.27
CA SER A 127 5.54 -1.76 -6.55
C SER A 127 4.51 -1.16 -7.50
N LEU A 128 4.11 -1.90 -8.53
CA LEU A 128 3.03 -1.49 -9.43
C LEU A 128 1.69 -1.40 -8.71
N TYR A 129 1.41 -2.31 -7.78
CA TYR A 129 0.21 -2.25 -6.95
C TYR A 129 0.16 -0.96 -6.12
N ALA A 130 1.26 -0.61 -5.44
CA ALA A 130 1.34 0.66 -4.71
C ALA A 130 1.12 1.87 -5.62
N GLU A 131 1.68 1.88 -6.83
CA GLU A 131 1.48 2.95 -7.81
C GLU A 131 0.03 2.99 -8.34
N SER A 132 -0.58 1.82 -8.54
CA SER A 132 -1.96 1.68 -9.01
C SER A 132 -2.98 2.30 -8.05
N LYS A 133 -2.68 2.31 -6.74
CA LYS A 133 -3.53 2.93 -5.71
C LYS A 133 -3.38 4.45 -5.62
N LYS A 134 -2.27 5.01 -6.11
CA LYS A 134 -2.07 6.48 -6.18
C LYS A 134 -2.79 7.09 -7.38
N THR A 135 -3.00 6.31 -8.42
CA THR A 135 -3.49 6.81 -9.71
C THR A 135 -5.02 6.87 -9.70
N LYS A 136 -5.59 7.80 -8.90
CA LYS A 136 -7.00 8.24 -8.97
C LYS A 136 -7.16 9.71 -8.65
#